data_AF-A0A355DGJ4-F1
#
_entry.id   AF-A0A355DGJ4-F1
#
_cell.length_a   1.000
_cell.length_b   1.000
_cell.length_c   1.000
_cell.angle_alpha   90.00
_cell.angle_beta   90.00
_cell.angle_gamma   90.00
#
_symmetry.space_group_name_H-M   'P 1'
#
loop_
_entity.id
_entity.type
_entity.pdbx_description
1 polymer ?
#
loop_
_entity_poly.entity_id
_entity_poly.type
_entity_poly.pdbx_seq_one_letter_code
_entity_poly.pdbx_strand_id
1 'polypeptide(L)' 'MQLACTTEVVSLPDAMDGLVAYYRALSGEHPDWDDYRRAMVEDQRCLVRFTVLAAGPDAAG' A
#
# COMPACT_ATOMS: atom_id res chain seq x y z
N MET A 1 13.57 -11.46 11.08
CA MET A 1 13.69 -11.23 9.63
C MET A 1 13.83 -9.74 9.40
N GLN A 2 14.93 -9.31 8.79
CA GLN A 2 15.14 -7.91 8.41
C GLN A 2 15.03 -7.77 6.89
N LEU A 3 14.37 -6.71 6.42
CA LEU A 3 14.25 -6.38 5.01
C LEU A 3 15.02 -5.10 4.70
N ALA A 4 15.97 -5.19 3.78
CA ALA A 4 16.51 -4.02 3.10
C ALA A 4 15.58 -3.70 1.93
N CYS A 5 14.99 -2.51 1.93
CA CYS A 5 14.06 -2.07 0.90
C CYS A 5 14.27 -0.59 0.57
N THR A 6 13.89 -0.22 -0.65
CA THR A 6 13.65 1.18 -1.00
C THR A 6 12.18 1.49 -0.79
N THR A 7 11.91 2.71 -0.31
CA THR A 7 10.56 3.18 -0.03
C THR A 7 10.20 4.34 -0.94
N GLU A 8 9.02 4.27 -1.54
CA GLU A 8 8.39 5.38 -2.24
C GLU A 8 7.09 5.76 -1.52
N VAL A 9 6.89 7.06 -1.32
CA VAL A 9 5.64 7.61 -0.80
C VAL A 9 4.90 8.28 -1.95
N VAL A 10 3.74 7.73 -2.29
CA VAL A 10 2.83 8.29 -3.30
C VAL A 10 1.68 8.97 -2.56
N SER A 11 1.50 10.26 -2.84
CA SER A 11 0.40 11.04 -2.29
C SER A 11 -0.82 11.02 -3.22
N LEU A 12 -1.95 11.47 -2.71
CA LEU A 12 -3.14 11.69 -3.53
C LEU A 12 -2.91 12.86 -4.50
N PRO A 13 -3.52 12.82 -5.70
CA PRO A 13 -4.51 11.82 -6.15
C PRO A 13 -3.91 10.52 -6.73
N ASP A 14 -2.62 10.50 -7.08
CA ASP A 14 -1.97 9.37 -7.76
C ASP A 14 -1.97 8.06 -6.95
N ALA A 15 -1.98 8.14 -5.62
CA ALA A 15 -2.05 6.98 -4.74
C ALA A 15 -3.37 6.17 -4.86
N MET A 16 -4.43 6.76 -5.40
CA MET A 16 -5.78 6.19 -5.28
C MET A 16 -5.95 4.84 -5.99
N ASP A 17 -5.39 4.71 -7.20
CA ASP A 17 -5.46 3.43 -7.93
C ASP A 17 -4.77 2.30 -7.16
N GLY A 18 -3.60 2.60 -6.58
CA GLY A 18 -2.86 1.65 -5.76
C GLY A 18 -3.57 1.29 -4.44
N LEU A 19 -4.25 2.24 -3.79
CA LEU A 19 -5.06 1.98 -2.60
C LEU A 19 -6.25 1.07 -2.91
N VAL A 20 -6.93 1.29 -4.03
CA VAL A 20 -8.03 0.43 -4.50
C VAL A 20 -7.53 -0.98 -4.83
N ALA A 21 -6.41 -1.09 -5.55
CA ALA A 21 -5.80 -2.39 -5.88
C ALA A 21 -5.36 -3.15 -4.61
N TYR A 22 -4.78 -2.45 -3.63
CA TYR A 22 -4.42 -3.00 -2.33
C TYR A 22 -5.63 -3.54 -1.57
N TYR A 23 -6.72 -2.75 -1.50
CA TYR A 23 -7.95 -3.20 -0.86
C TYR A 23 -8.53 -4.43 -1.57
N ARG A 24 -8.58 -4.42 -2.90
CA ARG A 24 -9.06 -5.56 -3.70
C ARG A 24 -8.32 -6.85 -3.44
N ALA A 25 -6.99 -6.77 -3.34
CA ALA A 25 -6.16 -7.94 -3.09
C ALA A 25 -6.38 -8.55 -1.69
N LEU A 26 -6.72 -7.74 -0.69
CA LEU A 26 -6.86 -8.18 0.71
C LEU A 26 -8.29 -8.51 1.13
N SER A 27 -9.25 -7.72 0.68
CA SER A 27 -10.65 -7.75 1.15
C SER A 27 -11.65 -8.01 0.03
N GLY A 28 -11.21 -8.10 -1.22
CA GLY A 28 -12.08 -8.29 -2.38
C GLY A 28 -12.77 -7.01 -2.84
N GLU A 29 -14.02 -7.11 -3.30
CA GLU A 29 -14.72 -5.95 -3.88
C GLU A 29 -15.36 -5.07 -2.78
N HIS A 30 -15.10 -3.76 -2.80
CA HIS A 30 -15.83 -2.83 -1.95
C HIS A 30 -17.25 -2.62 -2.52
N PRO A 31 -18.30 -2.60 -1.70
CA PRO A 31 -19.68 -2.36 -2.16
C PRO A 31 -19.90 -0.95 -2.73
N ASP A 32 -19.09 0.03 -2.31
CA ASP A 32 -19.12 1.42 -2.82
C ASP A 32 -17.71 2.00 -2.93
N TRP A 33 -17.17 2.07 -4.15
CA TRP A 33 -15.83 2.60 -4.38
C TRP A 33 -15.75 4.13 -4.32
N ASP A 34 -16.86 4.84 -4.49
CA ASP A 34 -16.87 6.30 -4.45
C ASP A 34 -16.74 6.79 -3.00
N ASP A 35 -17.48 6.17 -2.08
CA ASP A 35 -17.36 6.43 -0.64
C ASP A 35 -15.96 6.12 -0.12
N TYR A 36 -15.39 4.99 -0.55
CA TYR A 36 -14.00 4.63 -0.22
C TYR A 36 -13.01 5.71 -0.69
N ARG A 37 -13.14 6.18 -1.94
CA ARG A 37 -12.26 7.22 -2.50
C ARG A 37 -12.40 8.54 -1.74
N ARG A 38 -13.62 8.95 -1.40
CA ARG A 38 -13.87 10.15 -0.60
C ARG A 38 -13.22 10.04 0.78
N ALA A 39 -13.43 8.93 1.48
CA ALA A 39 -12.82 8.70 2.80
C ALA A 39 -11.29 8.76 2.74
N MET A 40 -10.66 8.19 1.69
CA MET A 40 -9.20 8.26 1.52
C MET A 40 -8.69 9.69 1.32
N VAL A 41 -9.46 10.55 0.64
CA VAL A 41 -9.13 11.98 0.43
C VAL A 41 -9.31 12.78 1.71
N GLU A 42 -10.42 12.58 2.42
CA GLU A 42 -10.71 13.25 3.69
C GLU A 42 -9.67 12.89 4.77
N ASP A 43 -9.24 11.63 4.83
CA ASP A 43 -8.19 11.15 5.73
C ASP A 43 -6.76 11.54 5.29
N GLN A 44 -6.60 12.21 4.14
CA GLN A 44 -5.29 12.54 3.53
C GLN A 44 -4.34 11.34 3.42
N ARG A 45 -4.88 10.19 3.04
CA ARG A 45 -4.11 8.94 2.96
C ARG A 45 -3.04 8.99 1.89
N CYS A 46 -1.91 8.35 2.17
CA CYS A 46 -0.82 8.14 1.20
C CYS A 46 -0.52 6.65 1.06
N LEU A 47 -0.06 6.25 -0.12
CA LEU A 47 0.40 4.89 -0.38
C LEU A 47 1.91 4.84 -0.17
N VAL A 48 2.36 3.98 0.75
CA VAL A 48 3.78 3.71 0.95
C VAL A 48 4.12 2.39 0.27
N ARG A 49 4.96 2.44 -0.76
CA ARG A 49 5.42 1.27 -1.51
C ARG A 49 6.82 0.91 -1.07
N PHE A 50 7.03 -0.35 -0.69
CA PHE A 50 8.34 -0.89 -0.38
C PHE A 50 8.77 -1.85 -1.48
N THR A 51 9.90 -1.57 -2.12
CA THR A 51 10.56 -2.52 -3.02
C THR A 51 11.64 -3.24 -2.23
N VAL A 52 11.42 -4.53 -1.96
CA VAL A 52 12.38 -5.36 -1.24
C VAL A 52 13.60 -5.61 -2.11
N LEU A 53 14.77 -5.25 -1.62
CA LEU A 53 16.06 -5.43 -2.30
C LEU A 53 16.81 -6.65 -1.78
N ALA A 54 16.79 -6.88 -0.47
CA ALA A 54 17.35 -8.06 0.16
C ALA A 54 16.63 -8.36 1.47
N ALA A 55 16.57 -9.64 1.83
CA ALA A 55 16.18 -10.08 3.15
C ALA A 55 17.43 -10.64 3.85
N GLY A 56 17.64 -10.29 5.12
CA GLY A 56 18.84 -10.67 5.86
C GLY A 56 18.58 -11.11 7.31
N PRO A 57 19.41 -12.01 7.85
CA PRO A 57 19.88 -13.24 7.21
C PRO A 57 18.86 -14.38 7.37
N ASP A 58 18.85 -15.29 6.40
CA ASP A 58 18.36 -16.68 6.53
C ASP A 58 19.26 -17.49 7.49
N ALA A 59 19.60 -16.93 8.66
CA ALA A 59 20.24 -17.71 9.71
C ALA A 59 19.17 -18.60 10.33
N ALA A 60 18.94 -19.76 9.70
CA ALA A 60 18.56 -20.95 10.41
C ALA A 60 19.69 -21.24 11.42
N GLY A 61 19.53 -20.70 12.62
CA GLY A 61 20.21 -21.15 13.83
C GLY A 61 19.20 -21.92 14.66
#